data_AF-A0A3A8QCE0-F1
#
_entry.id   AF-A0A3A8QCE0-F1
#
_cell.length_a   1.000
_cell.length_b   1.000
_cell.length_c   1.000
_cell.angle_alpha   90.00
_cell.angle_beta   90.00
_cell.angle_gamma   90.00
#
_symmetry.space_group_name_H-M   'P 1'
#
loop_
_entity.id
_entity.type
_entity.pdbx_description
1 polymer ?
#
loop_
_entity_poly.entity_id
_entity_poly.type
_entity_poly.pdbx_seq_one_letter_code
_entity_poly.pdbx_strand_id
1 'polypeptide(L)'
;MRLLVAGATCALLLPTATHAADVHDVISPTRCELRFNRLMNCQFPQALLTTPTAETAVPLRTTLRSVVSGNCSTQYPLEARAETTGAPPVFIPYLQNNKEVRLRAAGGAPVSAFTLSDASTWTASAVLDGSCRIKLEVSWNEVDVSSTAEAQALITALDADIAAAEGHAARMEELMLYQRAYALMSSLADRFRVELSNETMQELRAAALEAGPAVESMILDCGDLSMEERLALLRLHGSLWVLGKPEDWQRPDGTVMTLEDHLGPGAAEILARLNAILARQGGNPPDYAQLYEAAKTEVLRLKNKKSLAMTQLAPWLP
;
A
#
# COMPACT_ATOMS: atom_id res chain seq x y z
N MET A 1 -24.64 -23.61 -24.26
CA MET A 1 -25.18 -22.25 -24.09
C MET A 1 -24.22 -21.50 -23.17
N ARG A 2 -23.29 -20.73 -23.75
CA ARG A 2 -22.20 -20.05 -23.02
C ARG A 2 -22.64 -18.61 -22.73
N LEU A 3 -22.78 -18.27 -21.46
CA LEU A 3 -23.00 -16.91 -20.99
C LEU A 3 -21.65 -16.21 -20.83
N LEU A 4 -21.38 -15.26 -21.72
CA LEU A 4 -20.32 -14.27 -21.58
C LEU A 4 -20.77 -13.25 -20.53
N VAL A 5 -20.10 -13.22 -19.38
CA VAL A 5 -20.20 -12.09 -18.44
C VAL A 5 -19.14 -11.08 -18.85
N ALA A 6 -19.57 -10.06 -19.59
CA ALA A 6 -18.80 -8.87 -19.83
C ALA A 6 -18.69 -8.08 -18.51
N GLY A 7 -17.52 -8.12 -17.89
CA GLY A 7 -17.19 -7.24 -16.78
C GLY A 7 -17.05 -5.81 -17.29
N ALA A 8 -18.14 -5.06 -17.20
CA ALA A 8 -18.12 -3.62 -17.42
C ALA A 8 -17.30 -2.96 -16.32
N THR A 9 -16.05 -2.62 -16.61
CA THR A 9 -15.28 -1.65 -15.83
C THR A 9 -15.98 -0.30 -15.93
N CYS A 10 -16.86 -0.04 -14.97
CA CYS A 10 -17.42 1.28 -14.74
C CYS A 10 -16.30 2.14 -14.15
N ALA A 11 -15.49 2.74 -15.03
CA ALA A 11 -14.62 3.84 -14.68
C ALA A 11 -15.51 5.01 -14.29
N LEU A 12 -15.83 5.10 -13.00
CA LEU A 12 -16.36 6.32 -12.41
C LEU A 12 -15.25 7.36 -12.49
N LEU A 13 -15.23 8.08 -13.61
CA LEU A 13 -14.65 9.41 -13.72
C LEU A 13 -15.42 10.31 -12.75
N LEU A 14 -15.03 10.28 -11.48
CA LEU A 14 -15.39 11.36 -10.58
C LEU A 14 -14.64 12.59 -11.09
N PRO A 15 -15.34 13.66 -11.50
CA PRO A 15 -14.68 14.94 -11.72
C PRO A 15 -13.93 15.28 -10.43
N THR A 16 -12.72 15.81 -10.57
CA THR A 16 -12.00 16.45 -9.47
C THR A 16 -13.00 17.40 -8.81
N ALA A 17 -13.46 17.03 -7.61
CA ALA A 17 -14.33 17.90 -6.83
C ALA A 17 -13.46 19.10 -6.46
N THR A 18 -13.52 20.14 -7.29
CA THR A 18 -13.13 21.48 -6.88
C THR A 18 -14.12 21.84 -5.79
N HIS A 19 -13.77 21.54 -4.54
CA HIS A 19 -14.51 22.03 -3.39
C HIS A 19 -14.60 23.54 -3.55
N ALA A 20 -15.83 24.06 -3.61
CA ALA A 20 -16.06 25.49 -3.57
C ALA A 20 -15.32 26.04 -2.35
N ALA A 21 -14.55 27.11 -2.53
CA ALA A 21 -13.81 27.71 -1.42
C ALA A 21 -14.80 28.10 -0.31
N ASP A 22 -14.56 27.61 0.91
CA ASP A 22 -15.35 28.04 2.05
C ASP A 22 -14.93 29.47 2.41
N VAL A 23 -15.90 30.35 2.60
CA VAL A 23 -15.63 31.76 2.94
C VAL A 23 -16.08 32.01 4.36
N HIS A 24 -15.15 32.42 5.21
CA HIS A 24 -15.40 32.78 6.60
C HIS A 24 -15.26 34.29 6.80
N ASP A 25 -16.36 34.96 7.15
CA ASP A 25 -16.33 36.39 7.50
C ASP A 25 -15.71 36.58 8.89
N VAL A 26 -14.59 37.32 8.93
CA VAL A 26 -13.85 37.61 10.17
C VAL A 26 -14.15 39.04 10.65
N ILE A 27 -14.13 40.02 9.74
CA ILE A 27 -14.46 41.42 10.05
C ILE A 27 -15.53 41.91 9.08
N SER A 28 -16.68 42.26 9.62
CA SER A 28 -17.82 42.80 8.86
C SER A 28 -18.84 43.43 9.82
N PRO A 29 -19.83 44.21 9.34
CA PRO A 29 -20.93 44.73 10.16
C PRO A 29 -21.84 43.63 10.73
N THR A 30 -21.73 42.41 10.22
CA THR A 30 -22.48 41.25 10.74
C THR A 30 -21.73 40.54 11.86
N ARG A 31 -20.42 40.78 12.01
CA ARG A 31 -19.54 40.19 13.02
C ARG A 31 -19.10 41.19 14.08
N CYS A 32 -18.99 42.46 13.71
CA CYS A 32 -18.60 43.57 14.56
C CYS A 32 -19.80 44.45 14.92
N GLU A 33 -19.65 45.23 15.97
CA GLU A 33 -20.59 46.27 16.34
C GLU A 33 -20.29 47.57 15.56
N LEU A 34 -21.29 48.08 14.81
CA LEU A 34 -21.16 49.34 14.07
C LEU A 34 -21.63 50.52 14.93
N ARG A 35 -20.70 51.40 15.33
CA ARG A 35 -21.01 52.65 16.07
C ARG A 35 -20.29 53.84 15.44
N PHE A 36 -21.01 54.94 15.21
CA PHE A 36 -20.45 56.17 14.63
C PHE A 36 -19.60 55.94 13.36
N ASN A 37 -20.09 55.07 12.46
CA ASN A 37 -19.39 54.64 11.25
C ASN A 37 -18.01 53.97 11.49
N ARG A 38 -17.84 53.33 12.66
CA ARG A 38 -16.68 52.50 13.02
C ARG A 38 -17.14 51.10 13.42
N LEU A 39 -16.37 50.10 13.03
CA LEU A 39 -16.54 48.72 13.51
C LEU A 39 -15.73 48.53 14.78
N MET A 40 -16.37 48.00 15.81
CA MET A 40 -15.80 47.73 17.14
C MET A 40 -16.17 46.30 17.57
N ASN A 41 -15.51 45.76 18.61
CA ASN A 41 -15.84 44.44 19.18
C ASN A 41 -15.87 43.32 18.11
N CYS A 42 -14.84 43.24 17.26
CA CYS A 42 -14.79 42.36 16.08
C CYS A 42 -14.30 40.94 16.38
N GLN A 43 -14.27 40.52 17.65
CA GLN A 43 -13.83 39.17 18.01
C GLN A 43 -14.84 38.14 17.48
N PHE A 44 -14.35 37.07 16.86
CA PHE A 44 -15.20 35.96 16.41
C PHE A 44 -14.99 34.71 17.27
N PRO A 45 -16.05 33.92 17.51
CA PRO A 45 -15.94 32.69 18.28
C PRO A 45 -15.14 31.63 17.51
N GLN A 46 -14.51 30.73 18.25
CA GLN A 46 -13.90 29.53 17.70
C GLN A 46 -14.91 28.76 16.82
N ALA A 47 -14.48 28.36 15.63
CA ALA A 47 -15.27 27.60 14.68
C ALA A 47 -14.52 26.32 14.30
N LEU A 48 -15.22 25.19 14.31
CA LEU A 48 -14.72 23.95 13.72
C LEU A 48 -15.15 23.91 12.26
N LEU A 49 -14.18 23.87 11.35
CA LEU A 49 -14.42 23.74 9.91
C LEU A 49 -14.08 22.30 9.49
N THR A 50 -14.96 21.69 8.71
CA THR A 50 -14.86 20.28 8.31
C THR A 50 -15.13 20.13 6.82
N THR A 51 -14.41 19.24 6.16
CA THR A 51 -14.63 18.88 4.76
C THR A 51 -14.56 17.36 4.61
N PRO A 52 -15.37 16.73 3.73
CA PRO A 52 -15.17 15.33 3.40
C PRO A 52 -13.80 15.14 2.72
N THR A 53 -13.11 14.05 3.05
CA THR A 53 -11.81 13.73 2.45
C THR A 53 -11.93 12.58 1.45
N ALA A 54 -11.27 12.71 0.31
CA ALA A 54 -11.09 11.64 -0.64
C ALA A 54 -9.74 10.92 -0.42
N GLU A 55 -9.63 9.70 -0.94
CA GLU A 55 -8.35 9.01 -1.02
C GLU A 55 -7.37 9.80 -1.89
N THR A 56 -6.11 9.89 -1.46
CA THR A 56 -5.06 10.60 -2.19
C THR A 56 -3.79 9.78 -2.25
N ALA A 57 -3.09 9.89 -3.37
CA ALA A 57 -1.78 9.31 -3.56
C ALA A 57 -0.64 10.35 -3.48
N VAL A 58 -0.98 11.63 -3.41
CA VAL A 58 -0.04 12.76 -3.42
C VAL A 58 -0.21 13.63 -2.17
N PRO A 59 0.84 14.36 -1.75
CA PRO A 59 0.73 15.27 -0.61
C PRO A 59 -0.25 16.41 -0.93
N LEU A 60 -1.10 16.72 0.04
CA LEU A 60 -2.11 17.77 -0.05
C LEU A 60 -1.82 18.91 0.94
N ARG A 61 -2.33 20.09 0.61
CA ARG A 61 -2.34 21.27 1.48
C ARG A 61 -3.73 21.90 1.49
N THR A 62 -4.11 22.48 2.62
CA THR A 62 -5.24 23.40 2.68
C THR A 62 -4.70 24.83 2.72
N THR A 63 -5.18 25.68 1.82
CA THR A 63 -4.73 27.07 1.70
C THR A 63 -5.77 27.99 2.34
N LEU A 64 -5.33 28.82 3.29
CA LEU A 64 -6.15 29.89 3.85
C LEU A 64 -5.65 31.23 3.30
N ARG A 65 -6.54 32.00 2.68
CA ARG A 65 -6.24 33.30 2.10
C ARG A 65 -7.05 34.41 2.77
N SER A 66 -6.38 35.46 3.23
CA SER A 66 -7.06 36.67 3.71
C SER A 66 -7.42 37.60 2.55
N VAL A 67 -8.71 37.93 2.43
CA VAL A 67 -9.22 38.89 1.44
C VAL A 67 -9.73 40.13 2.16
N VAL A 68 -9.12 41.27 1.86
CA VAL A 68 -9.40 42.57 2.49
C VAL A 68 -10.06 43.51 1.49
N SER A 69 -11.12 44.20 1.91
CA SER A 69 -11.75 45.26 1.13
C SER A 69 -12.21 46.41 2.02
N GLY A 70 -12.32 47.61 1.44
CA GLY A 70 -12.57 48.85 2.19
C GLY A 70 -11.34 49.34 2.96
N ASN A 71 -11.55 50.27 3.90
CA ASN A 71 -10.46 50.84 4.70
C ASN A 71 -10.25 50.06 6.00
N CYS A 72 -9.32 49.10 6.01
CA CYS A 72 -8.98 48.32 7.19
C CYS A 72 -7.73 48.80 7.93
N SER A 73 -7.31 50.06 7.73
CA SER A 73 -6.12 50.60 8.38
C SER A 73 -6.27 50.62 9.91
N THR A 74 -5.30 50.03 10.60
CA THR A 74 -5.22 49.98 12.06
C THR A 74 -3.77 49.80 12.49
N GLN A 75 -3.44 50.25 13.69
CA GLN A 75 -2.11 50.07 14.31
C GLN A 75 -1.96 48.70 14.99
N TYR A 76 -3.06 47.96 15.15
CA TYR A 76 -3.07 46.68 15.86
C TYR A 76 -2.79 45.52 14.89
N PRO A 77 -1.90 44.58 15.24
CA PRO A 77 -1.79 43.33 14.50
C PRO A 77 -3.08 42.52 14.72
N LEU A 78 -3.67 42.06 13.62
CA LEU A 78 -4.86 41.22 13.65
C LEU A 78 -4.57 39.91 12.90
N GLU A 79 -4.81 38.77 13.55
CA GLU A 79 -4.45 37.44 13.09
C GLU A 79 -5.43 36.36 13.56
N ALA A 80 -5.70 35.38 12.71
CA ALA A 80 -6.43 34.16 13.09
C ALA A 80 -5.44 33.04 13.32
N ARG A 81 -5.86 32.05 14.11
CA ARG A 81 -5.14 30.80 14.32
C ARG A 81 -5.96 29.65 13.76
N ALA A 82 -5.34 28.85 12.90
CA ALA A 82 -5.86 27.60 12.40
C ALA A 82 -5.09 26.42 13.00
N GLU A 83 -5.81 25.42 13.52
CA GLU A 83 -5.22 24.25 14.16
C GLU A 83 -5.83 22.96 13.63
N THR A 84 -4.98 22.02 13.23
CA THR A 84 -5.40 20.67 12.85
C THR A 84 -4.60 19.63 13.61
N THR A 85 -5.18 18.44 13.78
CA THR A 85 -4.57 17.36 14.54
C THR A 85 -3.26 16.92 13.89
N GLY A 86 -2.21 16.79 14.71
CA GLY A 86 -0.90 16.30 14.25
C GLY A 86 -0.07 17.32 13.48
N ALA A 87 -0.44 18.61 13.48
CA ALA A 87 0.34 19.69 12.86
C ALA A 87 0.48 20.90 13.80
N PRO A 88 1.57 21.69 13.67
CA PRO A 88 1.69 22.95 14.38
C PRO A 88 0.58 23.95 13.99
N PRO A 89 0.15 24.82 14.92
CA PRO A 89 -0.81 25.86 14.62
C PRO A 89 -0.25 26.86 13.61
N VAL A 90 -1.14 27.37 12.77
CA VAL A 90 -0.81 28.30 11.69
C VAL A 90 -1.50 29.64 11.95
N PHE A 91 -0.74 30.74 11.84
CA PHE A 91 -1.25 32.10 12.06
C PHE A 91 -1.47 32.80 10.73
N ILE A 92 -2.67 33.36 10.54
CA ILE A 92 -3.12 34.03 9.32
C ILE A 92 -3.30 35.53 9.61
N PRO A 93 -2.39 36.40 9.15
CA PRO A 93 -2.52 37.84 9.39
C PRO A 93 -3.59 38.45 8.47
N TYR A 94 -4.55 39.16 9.05
CA TYR A 94 -5.73 39.68 8.35
C TYR A 94 -5.42 40.80 7.36
N LEU A 95 -4.49 41.69 7.74
CA LEU A 95 -4.25 42.95 7.03
C LEU A 95 -3.31 42.78 5.83
N GLN A 96 -2.67 41.62 5.70
CA GLN A 96 -1.82 41.30 4.56
C GLN A 96 -2.73 40.77 3.45
N ASN A 97 -3.32 41.70 2.69
CA ASN A 97 -4.28 41.37 1.64
C ASN A 97 -3.74 40.31 0.67
N ASN A 98 -4.55 39.30 0.38
CA ASN A 98 -4.25 38.14 -0.45
C ASN A 98 -3.05 37.29 0.02
N LYS A 99 -2.66 37.40 1.30
CA LYS A 99 -1.66 36.47 1.84
C LYS A 99 -2.27 35.09 2.00
N GLU A 100 -1.59 34.12 1.40
CA GLU A 100 -1.90 32.70 1.52
C GLU A 100 -1.04 32.06 2.59
N VAL A 101 -1.67 31.26 3.44
CA VAL A 101 -1.01 30.46 4.47
C VAL A 101 -1.44 29.01 4.31
N ARG A 102 -0.49 28.09 4.44
CA ARG A 102 -0.69 26.67 4.14
C ARG A 102 -0.81 25.88 5.44
N LEU A 103 -1.88 25.10 5.53
CA LEU A 103 -2.12 24.12 6.59
C LEU A 103 -1.91 22.72 6.00
N ARG A 104 -1.11 21.90 6.68
CA ARG A 104 -0.77 20.54 6.26
C ARG A 104 -1.00 19.57 7.41
N ALA A 105 -1.64 18.45 7.14
CA ALA A 105 -1.65 17.35 8.09
C ALA A 105 -0.32 16.56 8.04
N ALA A 106 -0.09 15.72 9.04
CA ALA A 106 1.10 14.87 9.11
C ALA A 106 1.23 14.00 7.84
N GLY A 107 2.45 13.93 7.29
CA GLY A 107 2.74 13.11 6.11
C GLY A 107 2.07 13.57 4.80
N GLY A 108 1.49 14.78 4.75
CA GLY A 108 0.79 15.28 3.56
C GLY A 108 -0.62 14.69 3.38
N ALA A 109 -1.18 14.09 4.43
CA ALA A 109 -2.55 13.60 4.45
C ALA A 109 -3.58 14.74 4.22
N PRO A 110 -4.79 14.43 3.74
CA PRO A 110 -5.85 15.43 3.65
C PRO A 110 -6.22 15.96 5.03
N VAL A 111 -6.43 17.27 5.12
CA VAL A 111 -7.00 17.94 6.29
C VAL A 111 -8.52 17.73 6.23
N SER A 112 -9.06 16.89 7.11
CA SER A 112 -10.51 16.65 7.23
C SER A 112 -11.21 17.71 8.07
N ALA A 113 -10.49 18.28 9.04
CA ALA A 113 -11.01 19.31 9.91
C ALA A 113 -9.89 20.20 10.46
N PHE A 114 -10.22 21.45 10.75
CA PHE A 114 -9.39 22.32 11.56
C PHE A 114 -10.24 23.28 12.38
N THR A 115 -9.68 23.71 13.51
CA THR A 115 -10.26 24.75 14.35
C THR A 115 -9.74 26.09 13.91
N LEU A 116 -10.64 27.04 13.62
CA LEU A 116 -10.34 28.43 13.37
C LEU A 116 -10.71 29.27 14.59
N SER A 117 -9.80 30.12 15.06
CA SER A 117 -10.03 31.00 16.20
C SER A 117 -9.37 32.36 16.01
N ASP A 118 -9.88 33.38 16.71
CA ASP A 118 -9.23 34.69 16.77
C ASP A 118 -7.98 34.59 17.66
N ALA A 119 -6.83 34.96 17.12
CA ALA A 119 -5.55 35.00 17.85
C ALA A 119 -5.18 36.42 18.28
N SER A 120 -5.96 37.42 17.86
CA SER A 120 -5.70 38.83 18.12
C SER A 120 -6.14 39.19 19.53
N THR A 121 -5.23 39.72 20.35
CA THR A 121 -5.59 40.26 21.66
C THR A 121 -6.36 41.58 21.59
N TRP A 122 -6.33 42.24 20.43
CA TRP A 122 -6.84 43.60 20.24
C TRP A 122 -8.19 43.68 19.55
N THR A 123 -8.72 42.62 18.93
CA THR A 123 -9.96 42.64 18.14
C THR A 123 -11.19 43.06 18.93
N ALA A 124 -11.20 42.83 20.24
CA ALA A 124 -12.23 43.36 21.14
C ALA A 124 -12.16 44.90 21.27
N SER A 125 -10.96 45.49 21.24
CA SER A 125 -10.73 46.93 21.42
C SER A 125 -10.45 47.70 20.12
N ALA A 126 -10.22 47.00 19.01
CA ALA A 126 -9.85 47.61 17.74
C ALA A 126 -11.02 48.40 17.16
N VAL A 127 -10.73 49.62 16.71
CA VAL A 127 -11.69 50.50 16.06
C VAL A 127 -11.32 50.58 14.59
N LEU A 128 -12.11 49.93 13.74
CA LEU A 128 -11.90 49.90 12.30
C LEU A 128 -12.89 50.84 11.60
N ASP A 129 -12.59 51.22 10.36
CA ASP A 129 -13.54 51.97 9.55
C ASP A 129 -14.82 51.16 9.28
N GLY A 130 -15.98 51.82 9.21
CA GLY A 130 -17.26 51.20 8.89
C GLY A 130 -17.29 50.46 7.55
N SER A 131 -16.39 50.82 6.62
CA SER A 131 -16.22 50.16 5.33
C SER A 131 -15.34 48.91 5.36
N CYS A 132 -14.56 48.66 6.42
CA CYS A 132 -13.62 47.53 6.46
C CYS A 132 -14.34 46.18 6.38
N ARG A 133 -13.88 45.29 5.49
CA ARG A 133 -14.34 43.90 5.37
C ARG A 133 -13.13 42.99 5.23
N ILE A 134 -13.06 41.96 6.07
CA ILE A 134 -12.03 40.93 5.99
C ILE A 134 -12.69 39.56 6.02
N LYS A 135 -12.33 38.73 5.04
CA LYS A 135 -12.78 37.35 4.90
C LYS A 135 -11.59 36.42 4.79
N LEU A 136 -11.76 35.18 5.24
CA LEU A 136 -10.83 34.09 5.00
C LEU A 136 -11.45 33.16 3.98
N GLU A 137 -10.78 32.99 2.85
CA GLU A 137 -11.11 31.98 1.86
C GLU A 137 -10.30 30.72 2.16
N VAL A 138 -10.96 29.58 2.18
CA VAL A 138 -10.36 28.27 2.48
C VAL A 138 -10.45 27.40 1.24
N SER A 139 -9.31 27.12 0.63
CA SER A 139 -9.16 26.12 -0.43
C SER A 139 -8.70 24.82 0.19
N TRP A 140 -9.59 23.83 0.22
CA TRP A 140 -9.33 22.55 0.86
C TRP A 140 -8.48 21.61 0.00
N ASN A 141 -7.49 20.98 0.62
CA ASN A 141 -6.85 19.75 0.13
C ASN A 141 -6.37 19.82 -1.34
N GLU A 142 -5.80 20.95 -1.73
CA GLU A 142 -5.14 21.15 -3.01
C GLU A 142 -3.83 20.35 -3.07
N VAL A 143 -3.43 19.93 -4.27
CA VAL A 143 -2.16 19.23 -4.48
C VAL A 143 -0.99 20.14 -4.07
N ASP A 144 -0.13 19.66 -3.16
CA ASP A 144 1.03 20.40 -2.67
C ASP A 144 2.26 20.17 -3.55
N VAL A 145 2.13 20.51 -4.83
CA VAL A 145 3.21 20.44 -5.82
C VAL A 145 3.28 21.76 -6.56
N SER A 146 4.49 22.23 -6.83
CA SER A 146 4.74 23.52 -7.47
C SER A 146 5.50 23.44 -8.79
N SER A 147 6.02 22.26 -9.16
CA SER A 147 6.79 22.08 -10.39
C SER A 147 6.68 20.68 -10.97
N THR A 148 7.00 20.56 -12.27
CA THR A 148 7.13 19.27 -12.95
C THR A 148 8.21 18.38 -12.33
N ALA A 149 9.31 18.97 -11.84
CA ALA A 149 10.37 18.22 -11.18
C ALA A 149 9.89 17.55 -9.88
N GLU A 150 9.10 18.27 -9.07
CA GLU A 150 8.49 17.72 -7.86
C GLU A 150 7.46 16.62 -8.18
N ALA A 151 6.60 16.84 -9.19
CA ALA A 151 5.64 15.84 -9.64
C ALA A 151 6.34 14.56 -10.11
N GLN A 152 7.40 14.69 -10.93
CA GLN A 152 8.16 13.56 -11.43
C GLN A 152 8.89 12.81 -10.31
N ALA A 153 9.44 13.53 -9.32
CA ALA A 153 10.09 12.93 -8.17
C ALA A 153 9.11 12.04 -7.35
N LEU A 154 7.85 12.46 -7.19
CA LEU A 154 6.82 11.66 -6.52
C LEU A 154 6.51 10.36 -7.28
N ILE A 155 6.40 10.44 -8.60
CA ILE A 155 6.18 9.25 -9.44
C ILE A 155 7.37 8.30 -9.40
N THR A 156 8.60 8.84 -9.49
CA THR A 156 9.82 8.04 -9.40
C THR A 156 9.97 7.37 -8.04
N ALA A 157 9.59 8.03 -6.94
CA ALA A 157 9.57 7.41 -5.62
C ALA A 157 8.57 6.24 -5.56
N LEU A 158 7.37 6.40 -6.13
CA LEU A 158 6.39 5.31 -6.21
C LEU A 158 6.89 4.15 -7.08
N ASP A 159 7.63 4.41 -8.15
CA ASP A 159 8.26 3.36 -8.96
C ASP A 159 9.32 2.57 -8.19
N ALA A 160 10.12 3.26 -7.37
CA ALA A 160 11.08 2.60 -6.49
C ALA A 160 10.38 1.73 -5.43
N ASP A 161 9.30 2.23 -4.84
CA ASP A 161 8.48 1.47 -3.87
C ASP A 161 7.86 0.22 -4.52
N ILE A 162 7.31 0.35 -5.74
CA ILE A 162 6.76 -0.79 -6.50
C ILE A 162 7.85 -1.82 -6.77
N ALA A 163 9.02 -1.41 -7.26
CA ALA A 163 10.13 -2.32 -7.55
C ALA A 163 10.61 -3.06 -6.28
N ALA A 164 10.70 -2.36 -5.15
CA ALA A 164 11.04 -2.95 -3.87
C ALA A 164 9.98 -3.97 -3.39
N ALA A 165 8.69 -3.65 -3.54
CA ALA A 165 7.60 -4.54 -3.20
C ALA A 165 7.53 -5.78 -4.12
N GLU A 166 7.80 -5.61 -5.42
CA GLU A 166 7.91 -6.72 -6.39
C GLU A 166 9.07 -7.64 -6.04
N GLY A 167 10.24 -7.09 -5.68
CA GLY A 167 11.38 -7.87 -5.20
C GLY A 167 11.07 -8.62 -3.90
N HIS A 168 10.30 -8.01 -2.98
CA HIS A 168 9.84 -8.70 -1.77
C HIS A 168 8.87 -9.83 -2.08
N ALA A 169 7.91 -9.62 -3.00
CA ALA A 169 6.96 -10.64 -3.42
C ALA A 169 7.67 -11.83 -4.09
N ALA A 170 8.63 -11.58 -4.98
CA ALA A 170 9.43 -12.63 -5.60
C ALA A 170 10.19 -13.46 -4.56
N ARG A 171 10.80 -12.81 -3.56
CA ARG A 171 11.47 -13.51 -2.46
C ARG A 171 10.50 -14.36 -1.62
N MET A 172 9.28 -13.89 -1.36
CA MET A 172 8.27 -14.68 -0.66
C MET A 172 7.80 -15.87 -1.50
N GLU A 173 7.74 -15.72 -2.83
CA GLU A 173 7.43 -16.82 -3.75
C GLU A 173 8.49 -17.93 -3.67
N GLU A 174 9.77 -17.56 -3.74
CA GLU A 174 10.88 -18.49 -3.60
C GLU A 174 10.81 -19.26 -2.28
N LEU A 175 10.56 -18.58 -1.17
CA LEU A 175 10.44 -19.20 0.16
C LEU A 175 9.21 -20.12 0.28
N MET A 176 8.09 -19.73 -0.34
CA MET A 176 6.89 -20.57 -0.43
C MET A 176 7.16 -21.84 -1.25
N LEU A 177 7.81 -21.69 -2.40
CA LEU A 177 8.23 -22.81 -3.25
C LEU A 177 9.17 -23.74 -2.47
N TYR A 178 10.18 -23.17 -1.79
CA TYR A 178 11.08 -23.93 -0.94
C TYR A 178 10.36 -24.73 0.15
N GLN A 179 9.42 -24.12 0.86
CA GLN A 179 8.60 -24.80 1.87
C GLN A 179 7.80 -25.97 1.27
N ARG A 180 7.21 -25.79 0.08
CA ARG A 180 6.48 -26.85 -0.64
C ARG A 180 7.39 -28.00 -1.06
N ALA A 181 8.58 -27.70 -1.57
CA ALA A 181 9.58 -28.71 -1.90
C ALA A 181 9.97 -29.53 -0.66
N TYR A 182 10.19 -28.87 0.48
CA TYR A 182 10.49 -29.54 1.74
C TYR A 182 9.35 -30.42 2.25
N ALA A 183 8.11 -29.95 2.18
CA ALA A 183 6.95 -30.75 2.54
C ALA A 183 6.83 -32.03 1.68
N LEU A 184 7.07 -31.90 0.36
CA LEU A 184 7.15 -33.06 -0.53
C LEU A 184 8.28 -34.01 -0.11
N MET A 185 9.50 -33.49 0.13
CA MET A 185 10.66 -34.29 0.53
C MET A 185 10.40 -35.05 1.84
N SER A 186 9.77 -34.41 2.84
CA SER A 186 9.40 -35.08 4.09
C SER A 186 8.40 -36.20 3.84
N SER A 187 7.34 -35.94 3.07
CA SER A 187 6.34 -36.94 2.70
C SER A 187 6.96 -38.13 1.95
N LEU A 188 7.92 -37.87 1.05
CA LEU A 188 8.65 -38.91 0.32
C LEU A 188 9.55 -39.73 1.23
N ALA A 189 10.26 -39.11 2.18
CA ALA A 189 11.10 -39.80 3.15
C ALA A 189 10.25 -40.71 4.06
N ASP A 190 9.12 -40.20 4.56
CA ASP A 190 8.20 -40.95 5.43
C ASP A 190 7.58 -42.16 4.71
N ARG A 191 7.32 -42.03 3.40
CA ARG A 191 6.69 -43.07 2.58
C ARG A 191 7.67 -43.96 1.83
N PHE A 192 8.98 -43.73 1.96
CA PHE A 192 10.00 -44.36 1.11
C PHE A 192 9.99 -45.90 1.16
N ARG A 193 9.61 -46.46 2.31
CA ARG A 193 9.55 -47.91 2.60
C ARG A 193 8.14 -48.44 2.79
N VAL A 194 7.13 -47.63 2.49
CA VAL A 194 5.72 -48.01 2.59
C VAL A 194 5.30 -48.64 1.26
N GLU A 195 4.48 -49.70 1.32
CA GLU A 195 3.93 -50.34 0.14
C GLU A 195 3.07 -49.36 -0.67
N LEU A 196 3.32 -49.28 -1.98
CA LEU A 196 2.61 -48.39 -2.89
C LEU A 196 1.23 -48.98 -3.22
N SER A 197 0.20 -48.55 -2.52
CA SER A 197 -1.19 -48.72 -2.94
C SER A 197 -1.54 -47.75 -4.07
N ASN A 198 -2.65 -48.04 -4.76
CA ASN A 198 -3.22 -47.17 -5.80
C ASN A 198 -3.49 -45.74 -5.28
N GLU A 199 -3.91 -45.61 -4.02
CA GLU A 199 -4.18 -44.32 -3.37
C GLU A 199 -2.88 -43.56 -3.07
N THR A 200 -1.91 -44.21 -2.41
CA THR A 200 -0.59 -43.61 -2.15
C THR A 200 0.13 -43.20 -3.44
N MET A 201 -0.02 -43.96 -4.51
CA MET A 201 0.49 -43.65 -5.84
C MET A 201 -0.12 -42.35 -6.41
N GLN A 202 -1.45 -42.25 -6.38
CA GLN A 202 -2.15 -41.06 -6.85
C GLN A 202 -1.77 -39.83 -6.02
N GLU A 203 -1.65 -40.00 -4.70
CA GLU A 203 -1.21 -38.94 -3.78
C GLU A 203 0.22 -38.49 -4.08
N LEU A 204 1.17 -39.42 -4.24
CA LEU A 204 2.57 -39.10 -4.53
C LEU A 204 2.73 -38.41 -5.89
N ARG A 205 1.98 -38.87 -6.90
CA ARG A 205 1.99 -38.25 -8.23
C ARG A 205 1.37 -36.85 -8.20
N ALA A 206 0.25 -36.67 -7.51
CA ALA A 206 -0.38 -35.36 -7.35
C ALA A 206 0.56 -34.39 -6.61
N ALA A 207 1.17 -34.83 -5.51
CA ALA A 207 2.13 -34.04 -4.75
C ALA A 207 3.39 -33.69 -5.57
N ALA A 208 3.90 -34.62 -6.38
CA ALA A 208 5.01 -34.36 -7.29
C ALA A 208 4.65 -33.32 -8.36
N LEU A 209 3.46 -33.41 -8.96
CA LEU A 209 2.99 -32.42 -9.94
C LEU A 209 2.83 -31.03 -9.33
N GLU A 210 2.23 -30.94 -8.15
CA GLU A 210 2.00 -29.67 -7.45
C GLU A 210 3.31 -29.00 -7.01
N ALA A 211 4.25 -29.79 -6.51
CA ALA A 211 5.55 -29.30 -6.08
C ALA A 211 6.59 -29.22 -7.22
N GLY A 212 6.22 -29.50 -8.47
CA GLY A 212 7.14 -29.47 -9.63
C GLY A 212 7.94 -28.16 -9.73
N PRO A 213 7.29 -26.99 -9.84
CA PRO A 213 7.99 -25.70 -9.90
C PRO A 213 8.88 -25.43 -8.68
N ALA A 214 8.46 -25.93 -7.52
CA ALA A 214 9.19 -25.79 -6.26
C ALA A 214 10.47 -26.63 -6.23
N VAL A 215 10.40 -27.88 -6.67
CA VAL A 215 11.54 -28.79 -6.79
C VAL A 215 12.50 -28.30 -7.86
N GLU A 216 12.00 -27.83 -9.01
CA GLU A 216 12.82 -27.24 -10.07
C GLU A 216 13.59 -26.00 -9.58
N SER A 217 12.91 -25.05 -8.94
CA SER A 217 13.57 -23.86 -8.36
C SER A 217 14.61 -24.26 -7.31
N MET A 218 14.30 -25.23 -6.45
CA MET A 218 15.26 -25.72 -5.47
C MET A 218 16.50 -26.36 -6.13
N ILE A 219 16.33 -27.11 -7.23
CA ILE A 219 17.43 -27.75 -7.97
C ILE A 219 18.30 -26.72 -8.70
N LEU A 220 17.70 -25.68 -9.28
CA LEU A 220 18.40 -24.70 -10.12
C LEU A 220 19.04 -23.60 -9.27
N ASP A 221 18.27 -23.02 -8.34
CA ASP A 221 18.58 -21.72 -7.72
C ASP A 221 19.11 -21.83 -6.28
N CYS A 222 18.99 -23.00 -5.63
CA CYS A 222 19.45 -23.18 -4.26
C CYS A 222 20.97 -23.44 -4.16
N GLY A 223 21.74 -22.45 -3.72
CA GLY A 223 23.21 -22.53 -3.56
C GLY A 223 23.69 -23.55 -2.51
N ASP A 224 22.83 -23.95 -1.58
CA ASP A 224 23.18 -24.82 -0.45
C ASP A 224 23.07 -26.32 -0.76
N LEU A 225 22.59 -26.68 -1.96
CA LEU A 225 22.58 -28.06 -2.44
C LEU A 225 23.83 -28.37 -3.26
N SER A 226 24.55 -29.41 -2.85
CA SER A 226 25.62 -30.01 -3.64
C SER A 226 25.08 -30.56 -4.97
N MET A 227 25.94 -30.67 -5.98
CA MET A 227 25.58 -31.25 -7.29
C MET A 227 24.93 -32.64 -7.15
N GLU A 228 25.44 -33.45 -6.22
CA GLU A 228 24.94 -34.80 -6.00
C GLU A 228 23.55 -34.82 -5.33
N GLU A 229 23.27 -33.88 -4.43
CA GLU A 229 21.93 -33.68 -3.86
C GLU A 229 20.93 -33.22 -4.92
N ARG A 230 21.33 -32.28 -5.79
CA ARG A 230 20.52 -31.83 -6.93
C ARG A 230 20.17 -33.00 -7.86
N LEU A 231 21.15 -33.86 -8.17
CA LEU A 231 20.93 -35.04 -9.02
C LEU A 231 20.03 -36.09 -8.35
N ALA A 232 20.16 -36.30 -7.03
CA ALA A 232 19.29 -37.20 -6.28
C ALA A 232 17.83 -36.73 -6.30
N LEU A 233 17.61 -35.43 -6.09
CA LEU A 233 16.28 -34.81 -6.17
C LEU A 233 15.69 -34.89 -7.58
N LEU A 234 16.49 -34.60 -8.61
CA LEU A 234 16.06 -34.71 -10.00
C LEU A 234 15.64 -36.14 -10.37
N ARG A 235 16.44 -37.14 -9.95
CA ARG A 235 16.10 -38.56 -10.16
C ARG A 235 14.82 -38.94 -9.43
N LEU A 236 14.72 -38.59 -8.15
CA LEU A 236 13.54 -38.88 -7.34
C LEU A 236 12.28 -38.25 -7.97
N HIS A 237 12.34 -36.96 -8.32
CA HIS A 237 11.24 -36.25 -8.94
C HIS A 237 10.84 -36.84 -10.30
N GLY A 238 11.82 -37.13 -11.17
CA GLY A 238 11.57 -37.76 -12.46
C GLY A 238 10.95 -39.16 -12.34
N SER A 239 11.40 -39.97 -11.39
CA SER A 239 10.88 -41.32 -11.15
C SER A 239 9.42 -41.33 -10.68
N LEU A 240 8.96 -40.29 -9.98
CA LEU A 240 7.57 -40.14 -9.53
C LEU A 240 6.60 -39.87 -10.69
N TRP A 241 7.06 -39.26 -11.79
CA TRP A 241 6.23 -39.03 -12.97
C TRP A 241 5.89 -40.31 -13.72
N VAL A 242 6.78 -41.31 -13.62
CA VAL A 242 6.66 -42.58 -14.34
C VAL A 242 5.73 -43.56 -13.61
N LEU A 243 5.36 -43.27 -12.36
CA LEU A 243 4.42 -44.04 -11.54
C LEU A 243 2.97 -43.83 -12.03
N GLY A 244 2.62 -44.45 -13.17
CA GLY A 244 1.36 -44.18 -13.88
C GLY A 244 0.46 -45.39 -14.11
N LYS A 245 1.00 -46.60 -14.07
CA LYS A 245 0.33 -47.87 -14.37
C LYS A 245 0.61 -48.91 -13.28
N PRO A 246 -0.25 -49.93 -13.12
CA PRO A 246 -0.02 -51.02 -12.16
C PRO A 246 1.36 -51.67 -12.29
N GLU A 247 1.85 -51.84 -13.51
CA GLU A 247 3.17 -52.40 -13.83
C GLU A 247 4.35 -51.62 -13.22
N ASP A 248 4.16 -50.34 -12.86
CA ASP A 248 5.22 -49.48 -12.32
C ASP A 248 5.40 -49.65 -10.80
N TRP A 249 4.43 -50.29 -10.12
CA TRP A 249 4.43 -50.43 -8.65
C TRP A 249 3.93 -51.79 -8.18
N GLN A 250 3.65 -52.71 -9.10
CA GLN A 250 3.36 -54.11 -8.82
C GLN A 250 4.43 -54.98 -9.46
N ARG A 251 4.96 -55.93 -8.69
CA ARG A 251 5.84 -56.97 -9.20
C ARG A 251 5.05 -57.90 -10.14
N PRO A 252 5.73 -58.66 -11.02
CA PRO A 252 5.08 -59.62 -11.92
C PRO A 252 4.22 -60.69 -11.22
N ASP A 253 4.43 -60.92 -9.92
CA ASP A 253 3.66 -61.83 -9.08
C ASP A 253 2.41 -61.20 -8.43
N GLY A 254 2.15 -59.91 -8.69
CA GLY A 254 1.03 -59.15 -8.14
C GLY A 254 1.28 -58.53 -6.76
N THR A 255 2.48 -58.68 -6.18
CA THR A 255 2.84 -58.00 -4.93
C THR A 255 3.18 -56.53 -5.15
N VAL A 256 2.81 -55.67 -4.20
CA VAL A 256 3.09 -54.23 -4.26
C VAL A 256 4.54 -53.92 -3.92
N MET A 257 5.12 -52.97 -4.65
CA MET A 257 6.47 -52.46 -4.49
C MET A 257 6.48 -51.26 -3.54
N THR A 258 7.62 -51.00 -2.92
CA THR A 258 7.91 -49.73 -2.23
C THR A 258 8.56 -48.72 -3.19
N LEU A 259 8.70 -47.46 -2.77
CA LEU A 259 9.53 -46.48 -3.48
C LEU A 259 11.00 -46.94 -3.56
N GLU A 260 11.50 -47.61 -2.52
CA GLU A 260 12.84 -48.20 -2.51
C GLU A 260 12.99 -49.28 -3.59
N ASP A 261 12.00 -50.17 -3.73
CA ASP A 261 11.98 -51.20 -4.79
C ASP A 261 11.93 -50.57 -6.20
N HIS A 262 11.14 -49.51 -6.39
CA HIS A 262 10.98 -48.81 -7.68
C HIS A 262 12.26 -48.10 -8.12
N LEU A 263 12.93 -47.43 -7.19
CA LEU A 263 14.17 -46.69 -7.45
C LEU A 263 15.39 -47.61 -7.63
N GLY A 264 15.31 -48.86 -7.17
CA GLY A 264 16.32 -49.89 -7.38
C GLY A 264 17.63 -49.65 -6.61
N PRO A 265 18.79 -50.15 -7.11
CA PRO A 265 20.04 -50.26 -6.34
C PRO A 265 20.70 -48.94 -5.89
N GLY A 266 20.14 -47.77 -6.24
CA GLY A 266 20.57 -46.45 -5.76
C GLY A 266 19.63 -45.81 -4.73
N ALA A 267 18.51 -46.45 -4.40
CA ALA A 267 17.44 -45.88 -3.58
C ALA A 267 17.92 -45.46 -2.17
N ALA A 268 18.74 -46.29 -1.52
CA ALA A 268 19.26 -46.01 -0.18
C ALA A 268 20.12 -44.74 -0.14
N GLU A 269 20.90 -44.47 -1.19
CA GLU A 269 21.71 -43.26 -1.29
C GLU A 269 20.85 -42.01 -1.52
N ILE A 270 19.80 -42.14 -2.35
CA ILE A 270 18.81 -41.06 -2.57
C ILE A 270 18.12 -40.70 -1.24
N LEU A 271 17.65 -41.71 -0.49
CA LEU A 271 17.02 -41.51 0.80
C LEU A 271 17.99 -40.87 1.82
N ALA A 272 19.25 -41.30 1.84
CA ALA A 272 20.26 -40.71 2.73
C ALA A 272 20.49 -39.22 2.43
N ARG A 273 20.56 -38.84 1.15
CA ARG A 273 20.70 -37.44 0.72
C ARG A 273 19.46 -36.63 1.04
N LEU A 274 18.26 -37.19 0.84
CA LEU A 274 16.99 -36.56 1.20
C LEU A 274 16.93 -36.25 2.70
N ASN A 275 17.28 -37.23 3.53
CA ASN A 275 17.33 -37.06 4.99
C ASN A 275 18.39 -36.04 5.41
N ALA A 276 19.52 -35.95 4.72
CA ALA A 276 20.54 -34.93 4.98
C ALA A 276 20.03 -33.51 4.68
N ILE A 277 19.25 -33.33 3.61
CA ILE A 277 18.61 -32.06 3.25
C ILE A 277 17.55 -31.68 4.30
N LEU A 278 16.71 -32.63 4.70
CA LEU A 278 15.67 -32.44 5.72
C LEU A 278 16.26 -32.09 7.09
N ALA A 279 17.35 -32.74 7.49
CA ALA A 279 18.03 -32.48 8.77
C ALA A 279 18.62 -31.07 8.89
N ARG A 280 18.80 -30.36 7.76
CA ARG A 280 19.27 -28.96 7.75
C ARG A 280 18.15 -27.96 8.10
N GLN A 281 16.87 -28.34 8.02
CA GLN A 281 15.78 -27.46 8.41
C GLN A 281 15.56 -27.48 9.92
N GLY A 282 15.78 -26.32 10.55
CA GLY A 282 15.45 -26.11 11.96
C GLY A 282 14.14 -25.34 12.12
N GLY A 283 13.20 -25.92 12.87
CA GLY A 283 11.96 -25.26 13.30
C GLY A 283 10.82 -25.31 12.28
N ASN A 284 9.63 -24.88 12.73
CA ASN A 284 8.47 -24.73 11.86
C ASN A 284 8.60 -23.40 11.08
N PRO A 285 8.69 -23.43 9.73
CA PRO A 285 8.72 -22.20 8.96
C PRO A 285 7.39 -21.43 9.12
N PRO A 286 7.42 -20.09 9.02
CA PRO A 286 6.19 -19.29 8.92
C PRO A 286 5.39 -19.70 7.67
N ASP A 287 4.11 -19.35 7.63
CA ASP A 287 3.27 -19.59 6.46
C ASP A 287 3.65 -18.64 5.31
N TYR A 288 4.60 -19.07 4.47
CA TYR A 288 5.07 -18.29 3.35
C TYR A 288 4.02 -18.09 2.26
N ALA A 289 2.99 -18.95 2.18
CA ALA A 289 1.89 -18.75 1.23
C ALA A 289 1.04 -17.53 1.62
N GLN A 290 0.74 -17.40 2.91
CA GLN A 290 0.04 -16.20 3.42
C GLN A 290 0.88 -14.93 3.21
N LEU A 291 2.18 -14.99 3.49
CA LEU A 291 3.09 -13.86 3.30
C LEU A 291 3.23 -13.46 1.83
N TYR A 292 3.27 -14.42 0.91
CA TYR A 292 3.31 -14.17 -0.53
C TYR A 292 2.05 -13.45 -1.03
N GLU A 293 0.86 -13.90 -0.61
CA GLU A 293 -0.39 -13.23 -1.00
C GLU A 293 -0.52 -11.82 -0.40
N ALA A 294 -0.02 -11.60 0.82
CA ALA A 294 0.08 -10.27 1.40
C ALA A 294 1.03 -9.36 0.61
N ALA A 295 2.20 -9.88 0.20
CA ALA A 295 3.16 -9.15 -0.62
C ALA A 295 2.60 -8.79 -2.01
N LYS A 296 1.87 -9.70 -2.66
CA LYS A 296 1.18 -9.41 -3.94
C LYS A 296 0.10 -8.34 -3.80
N THR A 297 -0.67 -8.39 -2.71
CA THR A 297 -1.67 -7.37 -2.40
C THR A 297 -1.02 -6.00 -2.25
N GLU A 298 0.15 -5.92 -1.62
CA GLU A 298 0.90 -4.67 -1.47
C GLU A 298 1.40 -4.13 -2.82
N VAL A 299 1.91 -4.98 -3.71
CA VAL A 299 2.29 -4.58 -5.07
C VAL A 299 1.10 -3.97 -5.82
N LEU A 300 -0.07 -4.62 -5.76
CA LEU A 300 -1.30 -4.10 -6.38
C LEU A 300 -1.72 -2.76 -5.77
N ARG A 301 -1.65 -2.65 -4.44
CA ARG A 301 -1.96 -1.40 -3.72
C ARG A 301 -1.07 -0.25 -4.18
N LEU A 302 0.24 -0.48 -4.32
CA LEU A 302 1.19 0.53 -4.80
C LEU A 302 0.97 0.90 -6.27
N LYS A 303 0.66 -0.08 -7.15
CA LYS A 303 0.30 0.18 -8.54
C LYS A 303 -0.97 1.03 -8.66
N ASN A 304 -1.99 0.75 -7.86
CA ASN A 304 -3.20 1.56 -7.79
C ASN A 304 -2.89 2.97 -7.27
N LYS A 305 -2.05 3.08 -6.22
CA LYS A 305 -1.58 4.38 -5.70
C LYS A 305 -0.86 5.19 -6.79
N LYS A 306 0.02 4.56 -7.59
CA LYS A 306 0.68 5.23 -8.72
C LYS A 306 -0.32 5.71 -9.77
N SER A 307 -1.30 4.89 -10.13
CA SER A 307 -2.36 5.29 -11.10
C SER A 307 -3.13 6.53 -10.63
N LEU A 308 -3.52 6.55 -9.34
CA LEU A 308 -4.16 7.71 -8.72
C LEU A 308 -3.23 8.94 -8.71
N ALA A 309 -1.95 8.76 -8.36
CA ALA A 309 -0.97 9.85 -8.35
C ALA A 309 -0.78 10.46 -9.75
N MET A 310 -0.71 9.63 -10.80
CA MET A 310 -0.62 10.10 -12.19
C MET A 310 -1.83 10.95 -12.57
N THR A 311 -3.03 10.54 -12.15
CA THR A 311 -4.25 11.32 -12.38
C THR A 311 -4.23 12.66 -11.64
N GLN A 312 -3.83 12.66 -10.37
CA GLN A 312 -3.79 13.85 -9.53
C GLN A 312 -2.69 14.83 -9.94
N LEU A 313 -1.57 14.35 -10.48
CA LEU A 313 -0.42 15.15 -10.91
C LEU A 313 -0.46 15.54 -12.39
N ALA A 314 -1.47 15.12 -13.16
CA ALA A 314 -1.57 15.39 -14.59
C ALA A 314 -1.29 16.85 -15.00
N PRO A 315 -1.72 17.88 -14.24
CA PRO A 315 -1.41 19.28 -14.58
C PRO A 315 0.07 19.66 -14.51
N TRP A 316 0.90 18.88 -13.80
CA TRP A 316 2.33 19.15 -13.59
C TRP A 316 3.23 18.17 -14.34
N LEU A 317 2.70 17.06 -14.84
CA LEU A 317 3.45 16.09 -15.62
C LEU A 317 3.57 16.54 -17.09
N PRO A 318 4.68 16.18 -17.78
CA PRO A 318 4.92 16.56 -19.18
C PRO A 318 3.99 15.84 -20.17
#